data_AF-A0A158QP45-F1
#
_entry.id   AF-A0A158QP45-F1
#
_cell.length_a   1.000
_cell.length_b   1.000
_cell.length_c   1.000
_cell.angle_alpha   90.00
_cell.angle_beta   90.00
_cell.angle_gamma   90.00
#
_symmetry.space_group_name_H-M   'P 1'
#
loop_
_entity.id
_entity.type
_entity.pdbx_description
1 polymer ?
#
loop_
_entity_poly.entity_id
_entity_poly.type
_entity_poly.pdbx_seq_one_letter_code
_entity_poly.pdbx_strand_id
1 'polypeptide(L)'
;MVRDAARHLDADSIHKASMCAMAKLHVTENCSEIVSQALQMFGGYGYLKDYPIQQYLRDLRKLPDGEGFSSEPLVKGATFVWVKGTVTTNFEQRHVQGSNAASLRTTARREVDTTKSMNPKFLNWSSYVVMGRHEGQPVAKSIFCFLIEDGMRGFLQAKKESKLGWNAQLTSIITFEDVKVPVSNQIGPDNYGFNIAMAGINGGRVNITGFSLRTVQKSLDLAIDRLKVRALL
;
A
#
# COMPACT_ATOMS: atom_id res chain seq x y z
N MET A 1 -5.63 -7.78 -20.93
CA MET A 1 -4.94 -6.74 -20.14
C MET A 1 -4.40 -7.22 -18.79
N VAL A 2 -5.20 -7.68 -17.81
CA VAL A 2 -4.66 -8.15 -16.50
C VAL A 2 -3.66 -9.30 -16.66
N ARG A 3 -4.03 -10.32 -17.45
CA ARG A 3 -3.13 -11.44 -17.77
C ARG A 3 -1.85 -10.97 -18.45
N ASP A 4 -1.94 -9.98 -19.33
CA ASP A 4 -0.78 -9.45 -20.04
C ASP A 4 0.13 -8.67 -19.08
N ALA A 5 -0.44 -7.84 -18.20
CA ALA A 5 0.32 -7.15 -17.16
C ALA A 5 1.04 -8.13 -16.23
N ALA A 6 0.39 -9.23 -15.83
CA ALA A 6 1.00 -10.30 -15.06
C ALA A 6 2.17 -10.95 -15.82
N ARG A 7 1.99 -11.31 -17.11
CA ARG A 7 3.09 -11.86 -17.93
C ARG A 7 4.27 -10.89 -18.06
N HIS A 8 4.00 -9.60 -18.25
CA HIS A 8 5.07 -8.59 -18.31
C HIS A 8 5.80 -8.45 -16.98
N LEU A 9 5.08 -8.59 -15.85
CA LEU A 9 5.68 -8.59 -14.51
C LEU A 9 6.56 -9.83 -14.30
N ASP A 10 6.04 -11.03 -14.61
CA ASP A 10 6.75 -12.30 -14.44
C ASP A 10 8.00 -12.39 -15.33
N ALA A 11 7.92 -11.86 -16.56
CA ALA A 11 9.04 -11.82 -17.50
C ALA A 11 10.02 -10.65 -17.27
N ASP A 12 9.85 -9.91 -16.17
CA ASP A 12 10.64 -8.71 -15.82
C ASP A 12 10.73 -7.63 -16.92
N SER A 13 9.73 -7.59 -17.81
CA SER A 13 9.73 -6.75 -19.01
C SER A 13 9.90 -5.25 -18.71
N ILE A 14 10.54 -4.51 -19.62
CA ILE A 14 10.67 -3.05 -19.56
C ILE A 14 9.30 -2.34 -19.45
N HIS A 15 8.24 -2.93 -19.99
CA HIS A 15 6.89 -2.38 -19.96
C HIS A 15 6.09 -2.76 -18.71
N LYS A 16 6.64 -3.53 -17.76
CA LYS A 16 5.89 -4.01 -16.59
C LYS A 16 5.24 -2.89 -15.78
N ALA A 17 5.94 -1.76 -15.58
CA ALA A 17 5.44 -0.66 -14.76
C ALA A 17 4.21 0.01 -15.40
N SER A 18 4.27 0.31 -16.69
CA SER A 18 3.16 0.92 -17.43
C SER A 18 1.99 -0.05 -17.57
N MET A 19 2.26 -1.31 -17.93
CA MET A 19 1.23 -2.35 -18.06
C MET A 19 0.48 -2.59 -16.75
N CYS A 20 1.18 -2.68 -15.62
CA CYS A 20 0.56 -2.85 -14.31
C CYS A 20 -0.28 -1.62 -13.90
N ALA A 21 0.21 -0.41 -14.19
CA ALA A 21 -0.54 0.83 -13.92
C ALA A 21 -1.83 0.92 -14.74
N MET A 22 -1.75 0.67 -16.05
CA MET A 22 -2.91 0.67 -16.95
C MET A 22 -3.92 -0.41 -16.55
N ALA A 23 -3.44 -1.63 -16.25
CA ALA A 23 -4.30 -2.72 -15.82
C ALA A 23 -5.06 -2.37 -14.52
N LYS A 24 -4.36 -1.81 -13.52
CA LYS A 24 -4.99 -1.36 -12.28
C LYS A 24 -6.08 -0.34 -12.57
N LEU A 25 -5.75 0.76 -13.27
CA LEU A 25 -6.69 1.85 -13.55
C LEU A 25 -7.97 1.34 -14.19
N HIS A 26 -7.84 0.72 -15.36
CA HIS A 26 -8.97 0.22 -16.15
C HIS A 26 -9.85 -0.77 -15.38
N VAL A 27 -9.24 -1.71 -14.65
CA VAL A 27 -10.01 -2.70 -13.90
C VAL A 27 -10.75 -2.01 -12.76
N THR A 28 -10.08 -1.15 -12.00
CA THR A 28 -10.70 -0.51 -10.83
C THR A 28 -11.84 0.44 -11.21
N GLU A 29 -11.73 1.17 -12.32
CA GLU A 29 -12.78 2.04 -12.84
C GLU A 29 -14.01 1.22 -13.25
N ASN A 30 -13.82 0.27 -14.17
CA ASN A 30 -14.91 -0.58 -14.65
C ASN A 30 -15.57 -1.38 -13.50
N CYS A 31 -14.76 -1.90 -12.58
CA CYS A 31 -15.28 -2.63 -11.42
C CYS A 31 -16.11 -1.74 -10.50
N SER A 32 -15.66 -0.50 -10.25
CA SER A 32 -16.41 0.45 -9.44
C SER A 32 -17.76 0.79 -10.07
N GLU A 33 -17.82 0.92 -11.40
CA GLU A 33 -19.07 1.18 -12.12
C GLU A 33 -20.04 0.00 -12.02
N ILE A 34 -19.57 -1.22 -12.27
CA ILE A 34 -20.42 -2.43 -12.21
C ILE A 34 -20.97 -2.62 -10.80
N VAL A 35 -20.16 -2.45 -9.75
CA VAL A 35 -20.65 -2.58 -8.37
C VAL A 35 -21.63 -1.46 -8.01
N SER A 36 -21.44 -0.26 -8.53
CA SER A 36 -22.40 0.84 -8.36
C SER A 36 -23.76 0.47 -8.99
N GLN A 37 -23.76 -0.09 -10.20
CA GLN A 37 -24.99 -0.56 -10.85
C GLN A 37 -25.63 -1.72 -10.09
N ALA A 38 -24.84 -2.69 -9.61
CA ALA A 38 -25.34 -3.77 -8.79
C ALA A 38 -26.01 -3.25 -7.51
N LEU A 39 -25.43 -2.25 -6.84
CA LEU A 39 -26.04 -1.60 -5.68
C LEU A 39 -27.38 -0.94 -6.03
N GLN A 40 -27.48 -0.29 -7.20
CA GLN A 40 -28.73 0.32 -7.66
C GLN A 40 -29.86 -0.71 -7.79
N MET A 41 -29.56 -1.97 -8.13
CA MET A 41 -30.57 -3.05 -8.23
C MET A 41 -31.20 -3.41 -6.88
N PHE A 42 -30.50 -3.15 -5.78
CA PHE A 42 -31.03 -3.30 -4.42
C PHE A 42 -31.92 -2.13 -3.98
N GLY A 43 -31.85 -0.97 -4.66
CA GLY A 43 -32.53 0.25 -4.24
C GLY A 43 -32.10 0.68 -2.83
N GLY A 44 -33.04 1.14 -2.01
CA GLY A 44 -32.75 1.59 -0.63
C GLY A 44 -32.09 0.52 0.25
N TYR A 45 -32.41 -0.77 0.03
CA TYR A 45 -31.81 -1.89 0.75
C TYR A 45 -30.30 -1.99 0.53
N GLY A 46 -29.80 -1.54 -0.62
CA GLY A 46 -28.38 -1.60 -0.96
C GLY A 46 -27.51 -0.78 -0.02
N TYR A 47 -28.09 0.19 0.69
CA TYR A 47 -27.41 1.04 1.67
C TYR A 47 -27.43 0.49 3.11
N LEU A 48 -28.23 -0.54 3.37
CA LEU A 48 -28.31 -1.16 4.69
C LEU A 48 -27.10 -2.07 4.94
N LYS A 49 -26.65 -2.14 6.20
CA LYS A 49 -25.52 -2.98 6.59
C LYS A 49 -25.81 -4.48 6.48
N ASP A 50 -27.08 -4.86 6.45
CA ASP A 50 -27.51 -6.26 6.29
C ASP A 50 -27.15 -6.82 4.90
N TYR A 51 -26.95 -5.94 3.91
CA TYR A 51 -26.55 -6.34 2.57
C TYR A 51 -25.05 -6.04 2.36
N PRO A 52 -24.25 -7.04 1.97
CA PRO A 52 -22.81 -6.86 1.79
C PRO A 52 -22.44 -5.94 0.61
N ILE A 53 -23.37 -5.63 -0.30
CA ILE A 53 -23.12 -4.84 -1.51
C ILE A 53 -22.56 -3.43 -1.23
N GLN A 54 -23.03 -2.75 -0.18
CA GLN A 54 -22.48 -1.45 0.21
C GLN A 54 -21.02 -1.53 0.69
N GLN A 55 -20.62 -2.65 1.28
CA GLN A 55 -19.22 -2.84 1.67
C GLN A 55 -18.34 -2.97 0.42
N TYR A 56 -18.75 -3.75 -0.58
CA TYR A 56 -18.03 -3.89 -1.84
C TYR A 56 -17.85 -2.57 -2.56
N LEU A 57 -18.87 -1.72 -2.60
CA LEU A 57 -18.76 -0.38 -3.19
C LEU A 57 -17.71 0.47 -2.44
N ARG A 58 -17.76 0.51 -1.11
CA ARG A 58 -16.81 1.29 -0.30
C ARG A 58 -15.38 0.77 -0.43
N ASP A 59 -15.20 -0.54 -0.51
CA ASP A 59 -13.89 -1.17 -0.65
C ASP A 59 -13.30 -0.87 -2.04
N LEU A 60 -14.09 -0.93 -3.12
CA LEU A 60 -13.62 -0.61 -4.47
C LEU A 60 -13.34 0.87 -4.68
N ARG A 61 -14.10 1.77 -4.06
CA ARG A 61 -13.95 3.23 -4.28
C ARG A 61 -12.55 3.76 -3.94
N LYS A 62 -11.83 3.11 -3.04
CA LYS A 62 -10.45 3.46 -2.64
C LYS A 62 -9.40 3.11 -3.71
N LEU A 63 -9.67 2.10 -4.53
CA LEU A 63 -8.64 1.44 -5.34
C LEU A 63 -8.13 2.26 -6.54
N PRO A 64 -8.94 3.09 -7.24
CA PRO A 64 -8.43 3.96 -8.30
C PRO A 64 -7.35 4.92 -7.81
N ASP A 65 -7.55 5.53 -6.63
CA ASP A 65 -6.67 6.57 -6.08
C ASP A 65 -5.43 6.02 -5.34
N GLY A 66 -5.45 4.74 -4.94
CA GLY A 66 -4.38 4.14 -4.15
C GLY A 66 -3.21 3.65 -5.01
N GLU A 67 -1.99 4.12 -4.76
CA GLU A 67 -0.79 3.45 -5.26
C GLU A 67 -0.77 2.00 -4.75
N GLY A 68 -0.63 1.02 -5.67
CA GLY A 68 -0.59 -0.43 -5.45
C GLY A 68 -0.61 -0.93 -3.99
N PHE A 69 -1.77 -1.36 -3.49
CA PHE A 69 -1.86 -2.20 -2.30
C PHE A 69 -1.46 -3.64 -2.67
N SER A 70 -0.22 -4.03 -2.35
CA SER A 70 0.05 -5.40 -1.94
C SER A 70 -0.10 -5.46 -0.41
N SER A 71 -1.33 -5.66 0.06
CA SER A 71 -1.56 -6.06 1.46
C SER A 71 -1.69 -7.58 1.61
N GLU A 72 -1.29 -8.35 0.61
CA GLU A 72 -1.01 -9.77 0.76
C GLU A 72 0.49 -10.04 0.66
N PRO A 73 0.98 -10.98 1.48
CA PRO A 73 2.32 -10.93 2.00
C PRO A 73 3.23 -11.78 1.12
N LEU A 74 4.01 -11.13 0.25
CA LEU A 74 5.28 -11.74 -0.15
C LEU A 74 6.31 -11.70 0.98
N VAL A 75 6.03 -10.99 2.08
CA VAL A 75 6.50 -11.26 3.45
C VAL A 75 5.36 -10.85 4.39
N LYS A 76 4.89 -11.75 5.27
CA LYS A 76 3.88 -11.42 6.29
C LYS A 76 4.59 -10.57 7.34
N GLY A 77 4.63 -9.27 7.12
CA GLY A 77 5.46 -8.33 7.87
C GLY A 77 6.08 -7.19 7.05
N ALA A 78 5.64 -6.91 5.81
CA ALA A 78 6.08 -5.74 5.06
C ALA A 78 4.88 -4.88 4.67
N THR A 79 4.44 -4.02 5.59
CA THR A 79 3.65 -2.85 5.18
C THR A 79 4.63 -1.88 4.53
N PHE A 80 4.42 -1.53 3.25
CA PHE A 80 5.10 -0.38 2.66
C PHE A 80 4.60 0.86 3.39
N VAL A 81 5.39 1.38 4.30
CA VAL A 81 5.08 2.63 5.00
C VAL A 81 5.77 3.75 4.25
N TRP A 82 4.95 4.58 3.60
CA TRP A 82 5.40 5.87 3.11
C TRP A 82 5.51 6.80 4.31
N VAL A 83 6.72 6.90 4.82
CA VAL A 83 7.06 7.73 5.97
C VAL A 83 7.11 9.19 5.55
N LYS A 84 6.67 10.08 6.44
CA LYS A 84 7.04 11.49 6.42
C LYS A 84 7.73 11.86 7.73
N GLY A 85 9.07 11.90 7.66
CA GLY A 85 10.02 12.39 8.67
C GLY A 85 10.17 11.49 9.92
N THR A 86 11.33 11.37 10.59
CA THR A 86 12.74 11.45 10.13
C THR A 86 13.64 10.58 11.03
N VAL A 87 14.77 10.11 10.46
CA VAL A 87 15.94 9.59 11.20
C VAL A 87 16.85 10.79 11.52
N THR A 88 17.03 11.04 12.82
CA THR A 88 17.51 12.25 13.52
C THR A 88 17.11 13.61 12.93
N THR A 89 15.86 14.08 13.13
CA THR A 89 15.52 15.51 13.02
C THR A 89 14.43 16.01 13.99
N ASN A 90 14.69 17.17 14.59
CA ASN A 90 13.67 18.09 15.11
C ASN A 90 12.76 18.62 13.99
N PHE A 91 11.44 18.35 14.01
CA PHE A 91 10.32 19.28 13.72
C PHE A 91 8.95 18.57 13.54
N GLU A 92 7.85 19.27 13.88
CA GLU A 92 6.44 18.89 13.69
C GLU A 92 5.95 18.84 12.21
N GLN A 93 4.77 18.20 11.97
CA GLN A 93 3.74 18.39 10.89
C GLN A 93 3.68 17.37 9.72
N ARG A 94 2.60 17.16 8.93
CA ARG A 94 1.11 17.10 9.05
C ARG A 94 0.42 16.62 7.74
N HIS A 95 1.09 16.38 6.60
CA HIS A 95 0.48 15.92 5.30
C HIS A 95 1.41 14.99 4.54
N VAL A 96 1.02 13.90 3.84
CA VAL A 96 1.88 12.92 3.08
C VAL A 96 1.74 13.06 1.55
N GLN A 97 2.79 12.76 0.76
CA GLN A 97 2.72 12.71 -0.72
C GLN A 97 2.47 11.27 -1.20
N GLY A 98 1.35 11.03 -1.88
CA GLY A 98 0.97 9.69 -2.37
C GLY A 98 1.42 9.40 -3.80
N SER A 99 1.04 10.24 -4.77
CA SER A 99 1.16 9.93 -6.21
C SER A 99 2.57 10.14 -6.80
N ASN A 100 3.46 10.84 -6.09
CA ASN A 100 4.84 11.08 -6.54
C ASN A 100 5.84 10.47 -5.56
N ALA A 101 5.99 9.14 -5.65
CA ALA A 101 6.92 8.34 -4.85
C ALA A 101 8.37 8.87 -4.84
N ALA A 102 8.82 9.50 -5.92
CA ALA A 102 10.17 10.03 -6.05
C ALA A 102 10.41 11.30 -5.19
N SER A 103 9.34 11.97 -4.75
CA SER A 103 9.42 13.23 -3.98
C SER A 103 9.35 13.04 -2.47
N LEU A 104 9.75 11.86 -1.99
CA LEU A 104 9.75 11.54 -0.56
C LEU A 104 10.66 12.50 0.22
N ARG A 105 10.21 12.89 1.41
CA ARG A 105 10.89 13.89 2.26
C ARG A 105 11.64 13.30 3.44
N THR A 106 11.37 12.04 3.78
CA THR A 106 12.04 11.34 4.88
C THR A 106 13.52 11.25 4.57
N THR A 107 14.35 11.84 5.42
CA THR A 107 15.80 11.78 5.28
C THR A 107 16.41 10.76 6.23
N ALA A 108 17.54 10.18 5.84
CA ALA A 108 18.50 9.69 6.81
C ALA A 108 19.90 10.13 6.42
N ARG A 109 20.74 10.13 7.46
CA ARG A 109 22.16 10.44 7.39
C ARG A 109 22.92 9.27 7.98
N ARG A 110 24.04 8.91 7.36
CA ARG A 110 24.96 7.93 7.91
C ARG A 110 25.81 8.61 8.98
N GLU A 111 25.72 8.13 10.22
CA GLU A 111 26.61 8.54 11.30
C GLU A 111 27.54 7.38 11.66
N VAL A 112 28.82 7.70 11.89
CA VAL A 112 29.81 6.74 12.37
C VAL A 112 29.64 6.65 13.89
N ASP A 113 28.96 5.62 14.38
CA ASP A 113 28.80 5.38 15.81
C ASP A 113 30.01 4.60 16.35
N THR A 114 30.67 5.13 17.38
CA THR A 114 31.77 4.49 18.13
C THR A 114 31.28 3.66 19.32
N THR A 115 29.97 3.53 19.50
CA THR A 115 29.37 2.74 20.59
C THR A 115 28.74 1.45 20.08
N LYS A 116 28.81 0.40 20.90
CA LYS A 116 28.66 -1.02 20.55
C LYS A 116 27.40 -1.33 19.71
N SER A 117 27.66 -2.08 18.64
CA SER A 117 26.69 -2.82 17.81
C SER A 117 25.62 -3.51 18.65
N MET A 118 24.36 -3.19 18.37
CA MET A 118 23.22 -3.94 18.86
C MET A 118 23.20 -5.30 18.12
N ASN A 119 23.19 -6.39 18.89
CA ASN A 119 23.19 -7.77 18.36
C ASN A 119 22.15 -7.95 17.25
N PRO A 120 22.43 -8.76 16.20
CA PRO A 120 21.45 -9.07 15.17
C PRO A 120 20.30 -9.85 15.82
N LYS A 121 19.22 -9.16 16.13
CA LYS A 121 17.98 -9.80 16.57
C LYS A 121 17.27 -10.33 15.34
N PHE A 122 16.75 -11.55 15.47
CA PHE A 122 15.91 -12.20 14.46
C PHE A 122 14.74 -11.28 14.07
N LEU A 123 14.44 -11.19 12.77
CA LEU A 123 13.35 -10.39 12.23
C LEU A 123 12.05 -10.73 12.97
N ASN A 124 11.54 -9.78 13.74
CA ASN A 124 10.29 -9.96 14.46
C ASN A 124 9.10 -9.68 13.53
N TRP A 125 7.92 -10.19 13.91
CA TRP A 125 6.70 -10.16 13.09
C TRP A 125 6.06 -8.75 12.98
N SER A 126 6.73 -7.72 13.53
CA SER A 126 6.31 -6.31 13.58
C SER A 126 7.37 -5.40 12.93
N SER A 127 7.84 -5.80 11.75
CA SER A 127 8.82 -5.04 10.97
C SER A 127 8.13 -4.17 9.92
N TYR A 128 8.78 -3.07 9.53
CA TYR A 128 8.31 -2.10 8.56
C TYR A 128 9.38 -1.87 7.52
N VAL A 129 9.00 -1.97 6.25
CA VAL A 129 9.88 -1.63 5.12
C VAL A 129 9.72 -0.14 4.85
N VAL A 130 10.78 0.62 5.09
CA VAL A 130 10.77 2.08 4.98
C VAL A 130 11.72 2.53 3.88
N MET A 131 11.23 3.49 3.09
CA MET A 131 12.01 4.21 2.08
C MET A 131 12.44 5.56 2.64
N GLY A 132 13.73 5.87 2.57
CA GLY A 132 14.30 7.13 3.04
C GLY A 132 15.28 7.70 2.04
N ARG A 133 15.55 9.00 2.14
CA ARG A 133 16.39 9.76 1.22
C ARG A 133 17.70 10.17 1.88
N HIS A 134 18.82 9.97 1.21
CA HIS A 134 20.10 10.45 1.72
C HIS A 134 20.10 11.99 1.74
N GLU A 135 20.44 12.56 2.89
CA GLU A 135 20.57 14.01 3.02
C GLU A 135 21.67 14.55 2.10
N GLY A 136 21.39 15.59 1.31
CA GLY A 136 22.37 16.22 0.42
C GLY A 136 22.64 15.54 -0.93
N GLN A 137 21.91 14.47 -1.30
CA GLN A 137 22.04 13.81 -2.61
C GLN A 137 20.89 14.17 -3.59
N PRO A 138 21.12 14.16 -4.92
CA PRO A 138 20.06 14.42 -5.92
C PRO A 138 18.88 13.45 -5.81
N VAL A 139 17.66 13.95 -6.10
CA VAL A 139 16.37 13.26 -5.84
C VAL A 139 16.26 11.89 -6.54
N ALA A 140 16.77 11.75 -7.76
CA ALA A 140 16.60 10.54 -8.56
C ALA A 140 17.49 9.35 -8.15
N LYS A 141 18.50 9.55 -7.28
CA LYS A 141 19.48 8.53 -6.89
C LYS A 141 19.81 8.57 -5.40
N SER A 142 18.84 8.87 -4.54
CA SER A 142 19.09 9.06 -3.11
C SER A 142 18.24 8.18 -2.20
N ILE A 143 17.42 7.29 -2.76
CA ILE A 143 16.46 6.50 -1.98
C ILE A 143 17.07 5.17 -1.55
N PHE A 144 17.12 4.92 -0.25
CA PHE A 144 17.52 3.63 0.35
C PHE A 144 16.32 2.97 1.03
N CYS A 145 16.42 1.65 1.22
CA CYS A 145 15.40 0.82 1.84
C CYS A 145 15.95 0.22 3.14
N PHE A 146 15.19 0.27 4.21
CA PHE A 146 15.60 -0.24 5.52
C PHE A 146 14.43 -0.82 6.27
N LEU A 147 14.75 -1.75 7.17
CA LEU A 147 13.81 -2.35 8.10
C LEU A 147 13.82 -1.59 9.42
N ILE A 148 12.63 -1.14 9.84
CA ILE A 148 12.40 -0.64 11.20
C ILE A 148 11.51 -1.62 11.93
N GLU A 149 11.89 -1.94 13.17
CA GLU A 149 11.12 -2.80 14.05
C GLU A 149 10.27 -1.97 15.00
N ASP A 150 9.10 -2.48 15.35
CA ASP A 150 8.33 -1.96 16.47
C ASP A 150 9.14 -2.00 17.78
N GLY A 151 9.03 -0.96 18.59
CA GLY A 151 9.78 -0.77 19.82
C GLY A 151 11.17 -0.14 19.66
N MET A 152 11.62 0.18 18.43
CA MET A 152 12.82 1.01 18.26
C MET A 152 12.61 2.39 18.89
N ARG A 153 13.62 2.90 19.61
CA ARG A 153 13.53 4.24 20.23
C ARG A 153 13.28 5.29 19.15
N GLY A 154 12.25 6.11 19.34
CA GLY A 154 11.83 7.13 18.37
C GLY A 154 10.80 6.66 17.34
N PHE A 155 10.50 5.36 17.27
CA PHE A 155 9.44 4.83 16.41
C PHE A 155 8.09 4.94 17.12
N LEU A 156 7.14 5.65 16.51
CA LEU A 156 5.80 5.84 17.06
C LEU A 156 4.74 5.45 16.05
N GLN A 157 3.86 4.53 16.46
CA GLN A 157 2.68 4.16 15.70
C GLN A 157 1.43 4.80 16.31
N ALA A 158 0.69 5.58 15.52
CA ALA A 158 -0.57 6.17 15.94
C ALA A 158 -1.69 5.12 16.00
N LYS A 159 -2.84 5.52 16.57
CA LYS A 159 -4.04 4.68 16.58
C LYS A 159 -4.47 4.34 15.15
N LYS A 160 -5.08 3.16 15.00
CA LYS A 160 -5.73 2.73 13.76
C LYS A 160 -6.78 3.75 13.30
N GLU A 161 -6.68 4.13 12.04
CA GLU A 161 -7.59 5.04 11.36
C GLU A 161 -8.97 4.40 11.13
N SER A 162 -10.01 5.20 11.36
CA SER A 162 -11.39 4.87 10.97
C SER A 162 -11.57 5.15 9.49
N LYS A 163 -12.00 4.14 8.72
CA LYS A 163 -12.06 4.21 7.26
C LYS A 163 -13.47 3.97 6.74
N LEU A 164 -13.71 4.45 5.52
CA LEU A 164 -14.95 4.20 4.79
C LEU A 164 -15.12 2.69 4.47
N GLY A 165 -14.04 2.06 3.98
CA GLY A 165 -13.95 0.63 3.68
C GLY A 165 -12.62 0.06 4.15
N TRP A 166 -12.37 -1.22 3.91
CA TRP A 166 -11.16 -1.92 4.34
C TRP A 166 -10.92 -1.86 5.85
N ASN A 167 -11.98 -2.00 6.65
CA ASN A 167 -11.91 -1.82 8.10
C ASN A 167 -11.06 -2.88 8.82
N ALA A 168 -10.84 -4.06 8.22
CA ALA A 168 -9.91 -5.05 8.75
C ALA A 168 -8.44 -4.59 8.61
N GLN A 169 -8.13 -3.79 7.59
CA GLN A 169 -6.76 -3.32 7.33
C GLN A 169 -6.28 -2.40 8.46
N LEU A 170 -5.10 -2.70 8.99
CA LEU A 170 -4.38 -1.81 9.89
C LEU A 170 -3.81 -0.66 9.05
N THR A 171 -4.38 0.52 9.23
CA THR A 171 -3.88 1.76 8.63
C THR A 171 -3.72 2.72 9.78
N SER A 172 -2.52 3.22 9.98
CA SER A 172 -2.16 4.14 11.05
C SER A 172 -1.09 5.08 10.52
N ILE A 173 -1.05 6.29 11.06
CA ILE A 173 0.09 7.17 10.88
C ILE A 173 1.29 6.56 11.64
N ILE A 174 2.46 6.63 11.03
CA ILE A 174 3.72 6.20 11.64
C ILE A 174 4.66 7.39 11.59
N THR A 175 5.27 7.69 12.73
CA THR A 175 6.18 8.81 12.96
C THR A 175 7.53 8.28 13.39
N PHE A 176 8.59 8.93 12.94
CA PHE A 176 9.96 8.61 13.30
C PHE A 176 10.58 9.87 13.91
N GLU A 177 11.00 9.76 15.15
CA GLU A 177 11.67 10.80 15.92
C GLU A 177 13.06 10.29 16.26
N ASP A 178 14.02 10.62 15.42
CA ASP A 178 15.43 10.35 15.72
C ASP A 178 15.79 8.86 15.86
N VAL A 179 15.16 8.03 15.02
CA VAL A 179 15.32 6.57 15.09
C VAL A 179 16.71 6.15 14.60
N LYS A 180 17.51 5.58 15.51
CA LYS A 180 18.79 4.95 15.16
C LYS A 180 18.56 3.57 14.54
N VAL A 181 18.93 3.42 13.28
CA VAL A 181 18.78 2.16 12.52
C VAL A 181 20.16 1.55 12.23
N PRO A 182 20.43 0.30 12.63
CA PRO A 182 21.67 -0.39 12.28
C PRO A 182 21.86 -0.51 10.77
N VAL A 183 23.10 -0.39 10.29
CA VAL A 183 23.42 -0.57 8.85
C VAL A 183 23.00 -1.97 8.35
N SER A 184 23.03 -2.98 9.23
CA SER A 184 22.56 -4.34 8.92
C SER A 184 21.07 -4.43 8.58
N ASN A 185 20.27 -3.42 8.92
CA ASN A 185 18.83 -3.38 8.58
C ASN A 185 18.57 -2.83 7.18
N GLN A 186 19.60 -2.38 6.46
CA GLN A 186 19.46 -1.93 5.09
C GLN A 186 19.16 -3.11 4.16
N ILE A 187 18.16 -2.94 3.29
CA ILE A 187 17.82 -3.90 2.24
C ILE A 187 18.39 -3.39 0.92
N GLY A 188 19.28 -4.19 0.34
CA GLY A 188 19.91 -3.90 -0.94
C GLY A 188 21.00 -2.81 -0.86
N PRO A 189 21.65 -2.51 -1.99
CA PRO A 189 22.73 -1.53 -2.04
C PRO A 189 22.20 -0.10 -1.87
N ASP A 190 23.12 0.83 -1.60
CA ASP A 190 22.81 2.26 -1.53
C ASP A 190 22.10 2.73 -2.82
N ASN A 191 21.13 3.63 -2.65
CA ASN A 191 20.36 4.23 -3.75
C ASN A 191 19.49 3.25 -4.57
N TYR A 192 19.25 2.03 -4.07
CA TYR A 192 18.43 1.02 -4.73
C TYR A 192 16.99 0.93 -4.18
N GLY A 193 16.64 1.74 -3.18
CA GLY A 193 15.35 1.69 -2.50
C GLY A 193 14.16 1.99 -3.43
N PHE A 194 14.32 2.89 -4.40
CA PHE A 194 13.28 3.18 -5.38
C PHE A 194 12.94 1.95 -6.24
N ASN A 195 13.95 1.18 -6.66
CA ASN A 195 13.76 -0.05 -7.42
C ASN A 195 13.00 -1.10 -6.62
N ILE A 196 13.33 -1.26 -5.34
CA ILE A 196 12.63 -2.17 -4.41
C ILE A 196 11.17 -1.73 -4.24
N ALA A 197 10.92 -0.43 -4.03
CA ALA A 197 9.58 0.12 -3.91
C ALA A 197 8.75 -0.16 -5.18
N MET A 198 9.33 0.10 -6.36
CA MET A 198 8.64 -0.11 -7.63
C MET A 198 8.36 -1.58 -7.92
N ALA A 199 9.24 -2.50 -7.54
CA ALA A 199 8.98 -3.94 -7.63
C ALA A 199 7.74 -4.33 -6.80
N GLY A 200 7.66 -3.86 -5.55
CA GLY A 200 6.51 -4.08 -4.67
C GLY A 200 5.21 -3.47 -5.19
N ILE A 201 5.26 -2.22 -5.65
CA ILE A 201 4.10 -1.49 -6.19
C ILE A 201 3.53 -2.18 -7.44
N ASN A 202 4.39 -2.62 -8.36
CA ASN A 202 3.93 -3.27 -9.58
C ASN A 202 3.23 -4.61 -9.29
N GLY A 203 3.75 -5.41 -8.35
CA GLY A 203 3.06 -6.61 -7.87
C GLY A 203 1.73 -6.29 -7.19
N GLY A 204 1.70 -5.26 -6.33
CA GLY A 204 0.46 -4.82 -5.68
C GLY A 204 -0.62 -4.33 -6.65
N ARG A 205 -0.22 -3.65 -7.73
CA ARG A 205 -1.14 -3.24 -8.80
C ARG A 205 -1.85 -4.43 -9.44
N VAL A 206 -1.12 -5.51 -9.73
CA VAL A 206 -1.73 -6.75 -10.26
C VAL A 206 -2.64 -7.41 -9.22
N ASN A 207 -2.24 -7.45 -7.94
CA ASN A 207 -3.08 -8.01 -6.87
C ASN A 207 -4.44 -7.26 -6.75
N ILE A 208 -4.41 -5.92 -6.75
CA ILE A 208 -5.64 -5.09 -6.75
C ILE A 208 -6.59 -5.48 -7.87
N THR A 209 -6.09 -5.76 -9.07
CA THR A 209 -6.96 -6.16 -10.20
C THR A 209 -7.68 -7.48 -9.91
N GLY A 210 -6.99 -8.46 -9.33
CA GLY A 210 -7.57 -9.74 -8.95
C GLY A 210 -8.67 -9.59 -7.88
N PHE A 211 -8.38 -8.82 -6.83
CA PHE A 211 -9.37 -8.49 -5.80
C PHE A 211 -10.61 -7.78 -6.38
N SER A 212 -10.39 -6.81 -7.26
CA SER A 212 -11.48 -6.01 -7.84
C SER A 212 -12.42 -6.87 -8.69
N LEU A 213 -11.87 -7.75 -9.53
CA LEU A 213 -12.65 -8.67 -10.36
C LEU A 213 -13.48 -9.64 -9.50
N ARG A 214 -12.91 -10.18 -8.42
CA ARG A 214 -13.62 -11.05 -7.49
C ARG A 214 -14.77 -10.31 -6.79
N THR A 215 -14.56 -9.05 -6.44
CA THR A 215 -15.57 -8.19 -5.80
C THR A 215 -16.74 -7.90 -6.73
N VAL A 216 -16.45 -7.66 -8.02
CA VAL A 216 -17.49 -7.53 -9.06
C VAL A 216 -18.29 -8.81 -9.21
N GLN A 217 -17.61 -9.96 -9.32
CA GLN A 217 -18.31 -11.25 -9.45
C GLN A 217 -19.28 -11.46 -8.28
N LYS A 218 -18.84 -11.19 -7.05
CA LYS A 218 -19.70 -11.31 -5.87
C LYS A 218 -20.85 -10.29 -5.86
N SER A 219 -20.61 -9.07 -6.32
CA SER A 219 -21.65 -8.06 -6.46
C SER A 219 -22.72 -8.46 -7.47
N LEU A 220 -22.31 -9.05 -8.60
CA LEU A 220 -23.20 -9.58 -9.64
C LEU A 220 -24.03 -10.75 -9.10
N ASP A 221 -23.40 -11.72 -8.43
CA ASP A 221 -24.10 -12.86 -7.83
C ASP A 221 -25.22 -12.38 -6.89
N LEU A 222 -24.89 -11.43 -6.01
CA LEU A 222 -25.85 -10.84 -5.07
C LEU A 222 -26.98 -10.10 -5.79
N ALA A 223 -26.67 -9.34 -6.84
CA ALA A 223 -27.67 -8.61 -7.60
C ALA A 223 -28.63 -9.57 -8.33
N ILE A 224 -28.11 -10.65 -8.92
CA ILE A 224 -28.90 -11.70 -9.55
C ILE A 224 -29.83 -12.36 -8.52
N ASP A 225 -29.31 -12.73 -7.35
CA ASP A 225 -30.12 -13.34 -6.30
C ASP A 225 -31.19 -12.38 -5.77
N ARG A 226 -30.86 -11.09 -5.65
CA ARG A 226 -31.84 -10.07 -5.28
C ARG A 226 -32.95 -9.95 -6.31
N LEU A 227 -32.65 -10.02 -7.60
CA LEU A 227 -33.66 -9.95 -8.65
C LEU A 227 -34.64 -11.12 -8.62
N LYS A 228 -34.18 -12.33 -8.29
CA LYS A 228 -35.06 -13.52 -8.21
C LYS A 228 -36.16 -13.40 -7.17
N VAL A 229 -35.89 -12.68 -6.07
CA VAL A 229 -36.83 -12.50 -4.96
C VAL A 229 -37.57 -11.17 -5.00
N ARG A 230 -37.21 -10.29 -5.96
CA ARG A 230 -37.84 -8.99 -6.11
C ARG A 230 -39.11 -9.16 -6.93
N ALA A 231 -40.26 -9.20 -6.26
CA ALA A 231 -41.54 -9.05 -6.94
C ALA A 231 -41.61 -7.63 -7.55
N LEU A 232 -41.73 -7.55 -8.87
CA LEU A 232 -42.17 -6.33 -9.54
C LEU A 232 -43.68 -6.26 -9.28
N LEU A 233 -44.09 -5.34 -8.41
CA LEU A 233 -45.49 -4.98 -8.24
C LEU A 233 -46.02 -4.33 -9.53
#